data_AF-A0A8T2RU08-F1
#
_entry.id   AF-A0A8T2RU08-F1
#
_cell.length_a   1.000
_cell.length_b   1.000
_cell.length_c   1.000
_cell.angle_alpha   90.00
_cell.angle_beta   90.00
_cell.angle_gamma   90.00
#
_symmetry.space_group_name_H-M   'P 1'
#
loop_
_entity.id
_entity.type
_entity.pdbx_description
1 polymer ?
#
loop_
_entity_poly.entity_id
_entity_poly.type
_entity_poly.pdbx_seq_one_letter_code
_entity_poly.pdbx_strand_id
1 'polypeptide(L)'
;MGSSFGPNCLANMQFMVEAIRKHERLEHASQKPICNLLLRFAVQRLQYPLLASSQGLQSLSRGSWMLYGCCSRQCPRPTIPPFSLHLVFSSSCLHWLSNIPRLVLIQEGPEWNKGKIWVDGPLSNEAAGRAYAGQWNKEFAIFLISRFEEMAQHGMMFLMIPCRDVSLPPHQMLGDSCFRYLEISWKQLVQEGVLTKRILTLLAFHFTFPIEERLPLH
;
A
#
# COMPACT_ATOMS: atom_id res chain seq x y z
N MET A 1 7.77 -1.96 -3.49
CA MET A 1 6.99 -0.87 -2.86
C MET A 1 6.23 -1.44 -1.67
N GLY A 2 6.08 -0.69 -0.57
CA GLY A 2 5.28 -1.16 0.57
C GLY A 2 5.89 -2.34 1.32
N SER A 3 7.22 -2.41 1.32
CA SER A 3 7.98 -3.61 1.60
C SER A 3 7.74 -4.17 3.02
N SER A 4 7.47 -3.30 4.02
CA SER A 4 7.37 -3.67 5.44
C SER A 4 8.57 -4.48 5.96
N PHE A 5 8.68 -4.74 7.25
CA PHE A 5 9.88 -5.39 7.81
C PHE A 5 9.77 -6.91 7.94
N GLY A 6 8.65 -7.51 7.49
CA GLY A 6 8.36 -8.93 7.68
C GLY A 6 8.96 -9.87 6.62
N PRO A 7 8.90 -11.19 6.86
CA PRO A 7 9.44 -12.22 5.96
C PRO A 7 8.79 -12.21 4.57
N ASN A 8 7.56 -11.72 4.44
CA ASN A 8 6.85 -11.57 3.17
C ASN A 8 7.65 -10.70 2.18
N CYS A 9 8.31 -9.67 2.68
CA CYS A 9 9.16 -8.81 1.88
C CYS A 9 10.26 -9.64 1.18
N LEU A 10 10.99 -10.41 1.98
CA LEU A 10 12.09 -11.24 1.52
C LEU A 10 11.60 -12.35 0.57
N ALA A 11 10.50 -13.02 0.90
CA ALA A 11 9.92 -14.06 0.07
C ALA A 11 9.51 -13.52 -1.32
N ASN A 12 8.88 -12.34 -1.37
CA ASN A 12 8.51 -11.70 -2.64
C ASN A 12 9.76 -11.34 -3.46
N MET A 13 10.83 -10.86 -2.83
CA MET A 13 12.09 -10.59 -3.52
C MET A 13 12.72 -11.86 -4.09
N GLN A 14 12.81 -12.92 -3.28
CA GLN A 14 13.34 -14.21 -3.71
C GLN A 14 12.57 -14.73 -4.92
N PHE A 15 11.24 -14.72 -4.85
CA PHE A 15 10.36 -15.14 -5.93
C PHE A 15 10.63 -14.36 -7.23
N MET A 16 10.69 -13.01 -7.17
CA MET A 16 10.95 -12.18 -8.35
C MET A 16 12.33 -12.48 -8.96
N VAL A 17 13.36 -12.58 -8.14
CA VAL A 17 14.72 -12.85 -8.61
C VAL A 17 14.81 -14.25 -9.23
N GLU A 18 14.16 -15.24 -8.64
CA GLU A 18 14.11 -16.60 -9.17
C GLU A 18 13.36 -16.67 -10.50
N ALA A 19 12.24 -15.95 -10.63
CA ALA A 19 11.47 -15.86 -11.86
C ALA A 19 12.30 -15.24 -13.00
N ILE A 20 12.99 -14.12 -12.74
CA ILE A 20 13.90 -13.50 -13.71
C ILE A 20 14.99 -14.49 -14.14
N ARG A 21 15.68 -15.09 -13.16
CA ARG A 21 16.75 -16.06 -13.45
C ARG A 21 16.25 -17.28 -14.22
N LYS A 22 15.01 -17.71 -13.99
CA LYS A 22 14.40 -18.84 -14.73
C LYS A 22 14.15 -18.45 -16.18
N HIS A 23 13.62 -17.25 -16.43
CA HIS A 23 13.39 -16.75 -17.79
C HIS A 23 14.70 -16.63 -18.58
N GLU A 24 15.74 -16.04 -17.99
CA GLU A 24 17.08 -15.91 -18.62
C GLU A 24 17.70 -17.26 -19.02
N ARG A 25 17.49 -18.31 -18.20
CA ARG A 25 17.96 -19.66 -18.52
C ARG A 25 17.24 -20.25 -19.72
N LEU A 26 15.98 -19.89 -19.94
CA LEU A 26 15.19 -20.35 -21.08
C LEU A 26 15.59 -19.58 -22.36
N GLU A 27 15.93 -18.30 -22.23
CA GLU A 27 16.36 -17.44 -23.34
C GLU A 27 17.84 -17.62 -23.74
N HIS A 28 18.56 -18.59 -23.15
CA HIS A 28 19.99 -18.85 -23.41
C HIS A 28 20.91 -17.62 -23.28
N ALA A 29 20.57 -16.67 -22.40
CA ALA A 29 21.39 -15.48 -22.19
C ALA A 29 22.80 -15.85 -21.68
N SER A 30 23.83 -15.43 -22.41
CA SER A 30 25.23 -15.77 -22.11
C SER A 30 25.77 -15.06 -20.85
N GLN A 31 25.11 -13.98 -20.41
CA GLN A 31 25.56 -13.14 -19.31
C GLN A 31 24.47 -13.05 -18.24
N LYS A 32 24.83 -13.29 -16.98
CA LYS A 32 23.88 -13.18 -15.86
C LYS A 32 23.59 -11.69 -15.60
N PRO A 33 22.31 -11.26 -15.60
CA PRO A 33 21.99 -9.87 -15.32
C PRO A 33 22.30 -9.51 -13.87
N ILE A 34 22.85 -8.31 -13.66
CA ILE A 34 22.98 -7.71 -12.34
C ILE A 34 21.58 -7.22 -11.91
N CYS A 35 21.03 -7.83 -10.86
CA CYS A 35 19.72 -7.48 -10.35
C CYS A 35 19.83 -6.47 -9.21
N ASN A 36 19.66 -5.19 -9.51
CA ASN A 36 19.59 -4.14 -8.50
C ASN A 36 18.20 -4.09 -7.86
N LEU A 37 18.12 -4.12 -6.53
CA LEU A 37 16.86 -4.28 -5.81
C LEU A 37 16.56 -3.09 -4.89
N LEU A 38 15.59 -2.29 -5.31
CA LEU A 38 15.12 -1.13 -4.58
C LEU A 38 13.99 -1.51 -3.61
N LEU A 39 14.16 -1.28 -2.30
CA LEU A 39 13.11 -1.50 -1.32
C LEU A 39 12.58 -0.18 -0.77
N ARG A 40 11.26 -0.08 -0.63
CA ARG A 40 10.64 1.16 -0.16
C ARG A 40 9.71 0.92 0.99
N PHE A 41 9.92 1.70 2.05
CA PHE A 41 9.20 1.63 3.31
C PHE A 41 8.61 3.00 3.65
N ALA A 42 7.46 2.97 4.31
CA ALA A 42 6.88 4.16 4.92
C ALA A 42 7.28 4.17 6.40
N VAL A 43 8.41 4.80 6.78
CA VAL A 43 8.66 5.05 8.21
C VAL A 43 9.39 6.36 8.47
N GLN A 44 8.80 7.15 9.37
CA GLN A 44 9.51 8.08 10.24
C GLN A 44 10.06 7.26 11.43
N ARG A 45 11.37 6.97 11.44
CA ARG A 45 12.11 6.40 12.58
C ARG A 45 11.62 5.05 13.14
N LEU A 46 11.93 3.92 12.50
CA LEU A 46 12.18 2.66 13.23
C LEU A 46 13.43 1.99 12.66
N GLN A 47 14.29 1.53 13.57
CA GLN A 47 15.57 0.88 13.31
C GLN A 47 15.39 -0.44 12.53
N TYR A 48 16.50 -0.93 11.96
CA TYR A 48 16.61 -1.88 10.83
C TYR A 48 16.86 -3.37 11.18
N PRO A 49 16.27 -4.03 12.21
CA PRO A 49 16.80 -5.32 12.65
C PRO A 49 16.55 -6.49 11.66
N LEU A 50 15.47 -6.49 10.87
CA LEU A 50 15.10 -7.66 10.06
C LEU A 50 15.79 -7.76 8.69
N LEU A 51 16.09 -6.64 8.03
CA LEU A 51 16.86 -6.64 6.78
C LEU A 51 18.38 -6.70 7.02
N ALA A 52 18.83 -6.37 8.24
CA ALA A 52 20.22 -6.46 8.64
C ALA A 52 20.61 -7.85 9.15
N SER A 53 19.66 -8.77 9.36
CA SER A 53 20.00 -10.15 9.71
C SER A 53 20.57 -10.85 8.48
N SER A 54 21.84 -11.22 8.57
CA SER A 54 22.67 -11.75 7.49
C SER A 54 22.06 -12.97 6.79
N GLN A 55 21.21 -13.76 7.45
CA GLN A 55 20.60 -14.97 6.89
C GLN A 55 19.63 -14.69 5.72
N GLY A 56 18.84 -13.62 5.79
CA GLY A 56 17.89 -13.29 4.72
C GLY A 56 18.60 -12.85 3.44
N LEU A 57 19.61 -11.98 3.58
CA LEU A 57 20.45 -11.53 2.46
C LEU A 57 21.36 -12.64 1.92
N GLN A 58 21.82 -13.56 2.78
CA GLN A 58 22.62 -14.71 2.36
C GLN A 58 21.84 -15.70 1.49
N SER A 59 20.52 -15.81 1.63
CA SER A 59 19.70 -16.63 0.72
C SER A 59 19.63 -16.05 -0.71
N LEU A 60 19.81 -14.74 -0.88
CA LEU A 60 19.80 -14.05 -2.16
C LEU A 60 21.17 -14.10 -2.89
N SER A 61 22.20 -14.69 -2.26
CA SER A 61 23.66 -14.57 -2.52
C SER A 61 24.23 -15.03 -3.87
N ARG A 62 23.43 -15.21 -4.93
CA ARG A 62 23.93 -15.53 -6.28
C ARG A 62 23.86 -14.36 -7.28
N GLY A 63 24.04 -13.11 -6.82
CA GLY A 63 24.13 -11.92 -7.67
C GLY A 63 24.48 -10.64 -6.90
N SER A 64 24.94 -9.61 -7.60
CA SER A 64 25.18 -8.27 -7.04
C SER A 64 23.84 -7.57 -6.82
N TRP A 65 23.60 -7.08 -5.60
CA TRP A 65 22.39 -6.35 -5.22
C TRP A 65 22.77 -5.04 -4.54
N MET A 66 21.96 -4.00 -4.75
CA MET A 66 22.07 -2.73 -4.04
C MET A 66 20.72 -2.40 -3.44
N LEU A 67 20.65 -2.38 -2.11
CA LEU A 67 19.47 -1.99 -1.36
C LEU A 67 19.39 -0.47 -1.29
N TYR A 68 18.41 0.12 -1.95
CA TYR A 68 18.13 1.55 -1.82
C TYR A 68 16.82 1.71 -1.05
N GLY A 69 16.84 2.47 0.05
CA GLY A 69 15.67 2.76 0.89
C GLY A 69 15.15 4.16 0.56
N CYS A 70 13.95 4.27 -0.02
CA CYS A 70 13.33 5.59 -0.23
C CYS A 70 12.10 5.73 0.65
N CYS A 71 12.14 6.68 1.58
CA CYS A 71 11.00 7.11 2.38
C CYS A 71 10.08 7.97 1.53
N SER A 72 8.79 7.65 1.53
CA SER A 72 7.75 8.69 1.49
C SER A 72 6.37 8.06 1.63
N ARG A 73 5.58 8.69 2.50
CA ARG A 73 4.14 8.80 2.31
C ARG A 73 3.94 9.34 0.89
N GLN A 74 3.36 8.54 0.00
CA GLN A 74 3.00 8.82 -1.39
C GLN A 74 3.61 10.13 -1.94
N CYS A 75 4.89 10.10 -2.34
CA CYS A 75 5.48 11.27 -2.97
C CYS A 75 4.88 11.42 -4.38
N PRO A 76 4.32 12.58 -4.74
CA PRO A 76 3.75 12.80 -6.07
C PRO A 76 4.80 13.06 -7.16
N ARG A 77 6.08 12.80 -6.88
CA ARG A 77 7.19 13.06 -7.79
C ARG A 77 8.02 11.80 -8.00
N PRO A 78 8.60 11.62 -9.19
CA PRO A 78 9.64 10.64 -9.42
C PRO A 78 10.76 10.82 -8.40
N THR A 79 11.20 9.71 -7.86
CA THR A 79 12.29 9.64 -6.88
C THR A 79 13.37 8.66 -7.32
N ILE A 80 13.15 7.99 -8.46
CA ILE A 80 14.14 7.20 -9.18
C ILE A 80 14.47 7.93 -10.49
N PRO A 81 15.72 7.83 -10.99
CA PRO A 81 16.06 8.32 -12.32
C PRO A 81 15.12 7.77 -13.39
N PRO A 82 14.78 8.58 -14.41
CA PRO A 82 13.85 8.17 -15.45
C PRO A 82 14.40 6.94 -16.21
N PHE A 83 13.49 6.09 -16.67
CA PHE A 83 13.78 4.90 -17.50
C PHE A 83 14.73 3.86 -16.89
N SER A 84 14.74 3.71 -15.56
CA SER A 84 15.66 2.78 -14.87
C SER A 84 14.98 1.62 -14.14
N LEU A 85 13.66 1.69 -13.88
CA LEU A 85 12.92 0.60 -13.23
C LEU A 85 12.42 -0.41 -14.26
N HIS A 86 12.95 -1.64 -14.19
CA HIS A 86 12.55 -2.74 -15.07
C HIS A 86 11.38 -3.55 -14.49
N LEU A 87 11.33 -3.61 -13.16
CA LEU A 87 10.30 -4.35 -12.43
C LEU A 87 9.85 -3.54 -11.20
N VAL A 88 8.55 -3.34 -11.09
CA VAL A 88 7.92 -2.73 -9.91
C VAL A 88 7.00 -3.76 -9.27
N PHE A 89 7.20 -4.04 -8.00
CA PHE A 89 6.30 -4.90 -7.23
C PHE A 89 5.75 -4.14 -6.03
N SER A 90 4.44 -4.22 -5.83
CA SER A 90 3.72 -3.55 -4.77
C SER A 90 2.70 -4.51 -4.18
N SER A 91 2.74 -4.73 -2.88
CA SER A 91 1.80 -5.62 -2.19
C SER A 91 1.22 -4.92 -0.98
N SER A 92 -0.12 -4.85 -0.91
CA SER A 92 -0.86 -4.37 0.25
C SER A 92 -0.38 -3.02 0.79
N CYS A 93 -0.06 -2.08 -0.10
CA CYS A 93 0.32 -0.73 0.30
C CYS A 93 -0.44 0.40 -0.40
N LEU A 94 -1.02 0.14 -1.58
CA LEU A 94 -1.72 1.17 -2.36
C LEU A 94 -3.14 1.47 -1.88
N HIS A 95 -3.66 0.68 -0.93
CA HIS A 95 -4.92 0.97 -0.26
C HIS A 95 -4.76 2.04 0.83
N TRP A 96 -3.53 2.27 1.32
CA TRP A 96 -3.25 3.37 2.24
C TRP A 96 -3.23 4.70 1.48
N LEU A 97 -3.91 5.69 2.03
CA LEU A 97 -3.92 7.07 1.58
C LEU A 97 -2.84 7.89 2.28
N SER A 98 -2.34 8.91 1.61
CA SER A 98 -1.35 9.84 2.17
C SER A 98 -1.93 10.70 3.28
N ASN A 99 -3.21 11.00 3.19
CA ASN A 99 -3.96 11.86 4.09
C ASN A 99 -5.43 11.42 4.12
N ILE A 100 -6.09 11.70 5.23
CA ILE A 100 -7.56 11.63 5.32
C ILE A 100 -8.17 12.67 4.35
N PRO A 101 -9.21 12.33 3.57
CA PRO A 101 -9.90 13.31 2.75
C PRO A 101 -10.38 14.50 3.58
N ARG A 102 -10.04 15.73 3.20
CA ARG A 102 -10.37 16.92 4.01
C ARG A 102 -11.88 17.08 4.26
N LEU A 103 -12.70 16.67 3.29
CA LEU A 103 -14.16 16.77 3.38
C LEU A 103 -14.72 15.94 4.55
N VAL A 104 -14.14 14.77 4.84
CA VAL A 104 -14.62 13.92 5.95
C VAL A 104 -14.25 14.46 7.33
N LEU A 105 -13.37 15.46 7.41
CA LEU A 105 -12.97 16.11 8.65
C LEU A 105 -13.88 17.30 9.01
N ILE A 106 -14.75 17.73 8.10
CA ILE A 106 -15.68 18.84 8.33
C ILE A 106 -16.84 18.32 9.18
N GLN A 107 -16.90 18.76 10.44
CA GLN A 107 -17.96 18.36 11.37
C GLN A 107 -19.34 18.76 10.87
N GLU A 108 -20.28 17.82 10.98
CA GLU A 108 -21.68 17.98 10.53
C GLU A 108 -21.81 18.33 9.03
N GLY A 109 -20.73 18.16 8.25
CA GLY A 109 -20.75 18.26 6.79
C GLY A 109 -21.34 17.01 6.11
N PRO A 110 -21.62 17.08 4.79
CA PRO A 110 -22.24 15.98 4.07
C PRO A 110 -21.37 14.71 4.09
N GLU A 111 -20.04 14.83 4.08
CA GLU A 111 -19.09 13.70 4.12
C GLU A 111 -18.70 13.29 5.54
N TRP A 112 -19.30 13.89 6.58
CA TRP A 112 -18.97 13.58 7.96
C TRP A 112 -19.42 12.17 8.35
N ASN A 113 -18.48 11.31 8.75
CA ASN A 113 -18.76 9.94 9.17
C ASN A 113 -18.95 9.86 10.69
N LYS A 114 -20.09 10.39 11.17
CA LYS A 114 -20.35 10.59 12.60
C LYS A 114 -20.26 9.28 13.39
N GLY A 115 -19.38 9.27 14.39
CA GLY A 115 -19.28 8.15 15.34
C GLY A 115 -18.64 6.88 14.76
N LYS A 116 -18.04 6.96 13.57
CA LYS A 116 -17.25 5.89 12.96
C LYS A 116 -15.82 6.34 12.76
N ILE A 117 -14.91 5.38 12.82
CA ILE A 117 -13.47 5.60 12.61
C ILE A 117 -13.01 5.15 11.22
N TRP A 118 -13.91 4.56 10.43
CA TRP A 118 -13.61 4.09 9.08
C TRP A 118 -14.89 4.02 8.23
N VAL A 119 -14.71 3.91 6.91
CA VAL A 119 -15.80 3.80 5.93
C VAL A 119 -16.05 2.32 5.65
N ASP A 120 -17.08 1.75 6.26
CA ASP A 120 -17.47 0.33 6.17
C ASP A 120 -18.42 0.01 5.02
N GLY A 121 -18.22 0.68 3.88
CA GLY A 121 -19.08 0.51 2.71
C GLY A 121 -20.49 1.09 2.92
N PRO A 122 -21.59 0.38 2.58
CA PRO A 122 -22.96 0.92 2.59
C PRO A 122 -23.49 1.23 4.00
N LEU A 123 -22.83 0.74 5.04
CA LEU A 123 -23.18 1.06 6.43
C LEU A 123 -22.65 2.45 6.84
N SER A 124 -21.73 3.03 6.07
CA SER A 124 -21.18 4.36 6.30
C SER A 124 -21.91 5.42 5.48
N ASN A 125 -21.63 6.68 5.80
CA ASN A 125 -22.09 7.80 5.01
C ASN A 125 -21.55 7.69 3.56
N GLU A 126 -22.44 7.57 2.57
CA GLU A 126 -22.03 7.44 1.16
C GLU A 126 -21.15 8.58 0.66
N ALA A 127 -21.40 9.81 1.13
CA ALA A 127 -20.60 10.96 0.75
C ALA A 127 -19.17 10.84 1.31
N ALA A 128 -19.02 10.29 2.53
CA ALA A 128 -17.71 9.94 3.06
C ALA A 128 -17.01 8.89 2.19
N GLY A 129 -17.74 7.84 1.76
CA GLY A 129 -17.21 6.83 0.84
C GLY A 129 -16.74 7.41 -0.49
N ARG A 130 -17.50 8.33 -1.08
CA ARG A 130 -17.11 9.05 -2.31
C ARG A 130 -15.86 9.92 -2.10
N ALA A 131 -15.74 10.59 -0.96
CA ALA A 131 -14.56 11.40 -0.64
C ALA A 131 -13.29 10.55 -0.53
N TYR A 132 -13.38 9.37 0.11
CA TYR A 132 -12.27 8.40 0.18
C TYR A 132 -11.90 7.84 -1.19
N ALA A 133 -12.89 7.44 -1.99
CA ALA A 133 -12.66 6.95 -3.35
C ALA A 133 -12.01 8.03 -4.25
N GLY A 134 -12.46 9.28 -4.15
CA GLY A 134 -11.88 10.40 -4.89
C GLY A 134 -10.42 10.67 -4.51
N GLN A 135 -10.09 10.65 -3.22
CA GLN A 135 -8.71 10.79 -2.76
C GLN A 135 -7.83 9.65 -3.26
N TRP A 136 -8.32 8.41 -3.20
CA TRP A 136 -7.60 7.24 -3.69
C TRP A 136 -7.33 7.31 -5.19
N ASN A 137 -8.35 7.61 -6.00
CA ASN A 137 -8.21 7.74 -7.46
C ASN A 137 -7.12 8.77 -7.82
N LYS A 138 -7.12 9.91 -7.13
CA LYS A 138 -6.11 10.96 -7.33
C LYS A 138 -4.70 10.47 -6.99
N GLU A 139 -4.52 9.85 -5.83
CA GLU A 139 -3.21 9.35 -5.39
C GLU A 139 -2.72 8.18 -6.24
N PHE A 140 -3.62 7.29 -6.66
CA PHE A 140 -3.29 6.16 -7.51
C PHE A 140 -2.88 6.61 -8.91
N ALA A 141 -3.58 7.60 -9.51
CA ALA A 141 -3.17 8.19 -10.78
C ALA A 141 -1.77 8.82 -10.70
N ILE A 142 -1.50 9.58 -9.64
CA ILE A 142 -0.17 10.16 -9.38
C ILE A 142 0.90 9.07 -9.23
N PHE A 143 0.58 7.97 -8.54
CA PHE A 143 1.47 6.83 -8.41
C PHE A 143 1.80 6.23 -9.79
N LEU A 144 0.79 6.01 -10.64
CA LEU A 144 0.97 5.46 -11.99
C LEU A 144 1.83 6.38 -12.86
N ILE A 145 1.56 7.69 -12.86
CA ILE A 145 2.36 8.69 -13.60
C ILE A 145 3.82 8.64 -13.14
N SER A 146 4.05 8.67 -11.82
CA SER A 146 5.41 8.63 -11.27
C SER A 146 6.14 7.34 -11.65
N ARG A 147 5.44 6.20 -11.69
CA ARG A 147 6.04 4.93 -12.11
C ARG A 147 6.31 4.89 -13.60
N PHE A 148 5.42 5.44 -14.42
CA PHE A 148 5.61 5.53 -15.86
C PHE A 148 6.88 6.31 -16.21
N GLU A 149 7.13 7.44 -15.53
CA GLU A 149 8.34 8.24 -15.74
C GLU A 149 9.64 7.52 -15.30
N GLU A 150 9.55 6.66 -14.28
CA GLU A 150 10.70 5.91 -13.76
C GLU A 150 10.97 4.59 -14.50
N MET A 151 9.97 4.02 -15.16
CA MET A 151 10.04 2.69 -15.77
C MET A 151 10.80 2.68 -17.09
N ALA A 152 11.68 1.68 -17.24
CA ALA A 152 12.37 1.41 -18.48
C ALA A 152 11.37 0.98 -19.58
N GLN A 153 11.80 1.09 -20.84
CA GLN A 153 11.03 0.56 -21.96
C GLN A 153 10.79 -0.95 -21.76
N HIS A 154 9.53 -1.39 -21.87
CA HIS A 154 9.08 -2.77 -21.58
C HIS A 154 9.18 -3.20 -20.11
N GLY A 155 9.37 -2.26 -19.18
CA GLY A 155 9.31 -2.55 -17.75
C GLY A 155 7.92 -3.07 -17.34
N MET A 156 7.88 -3.92 -16.32
CA MET A 156 6.64 -4.51 -15.80
C MET A 156 6.31 -4.02 -14.40
N MET A 157 5.01 -3.93 -14.09
CA MET A 157 4.51 -3.59 -12.77
C MET A 157 3.50 -4.63 -12.29
N PHE A 158 3.74 -5.17 -11.10
CA PHE A 158 2.87 -6.11 -10.40
C PHE A 158 2.30 -5.44 -9.16
N LEU A 159 0.99 -5.26 -9.15
CA LEU A 159 0.25 -4.59 -8.08
C LEU A 159 -0.72 -5.58 -7.42
N MET A 160 -0.51 -5.88 -6.15
CA MET A 160 -1.47 -6.60 -5.32
C MET A 160 -2.11 -5.60 -4.36
N ILE A 161 -3.34 -5.23 -4.67
CA ILE A 161 -4.12 -4.22 -3.96
C ILE A 161 -5.31 -4.92 -3.31
N PRO A 162 -5.48 -4.84 -1.98
CA PRO A 162 -6.72 -5.24 -1.35
C PRO A 162 -7.87 -4.42 -1.92
N CYS A 163 -8.84 -5.11 -2.51
CA CYS A 163 -10.02 -4.51 -3.12
C CYS A 163 -11.28 -4.98 -2.42
N ARG A 164 -12.36 -4.22 -2.61
CA ARG A 164 -13.69 -4.63 -2.20
C ARG A 164 -14.36 -5.35 -3.36
N ASP A 165 -14.81 -6.57 -3.08
CA ASP A 165 -15.79 -7.26 -3.92
C ASP A 165 -17.18 -6.67 -3.66
N VAL A 166 -17.83 -6.17 -4.72
CA VAL A 166 -19.17 -5.56 -4.65
C VAL A 166 -20.24 -6.64 -4.47
N SER A 167 -19.97 -7.87 -4.89
CA SER A 167 -20.88 -9.01 -4.75
C SER A 167 -20.97 -9.50 -3.31
N LEU A 168 -19.95 -9.20 -2.49
CA LEU A 168 -19.93 -9.59 -1.08
C LEU A 168 -20.61 -8.56 -0.19
N PRO A 169 -21.37 -9.01 0.82
CA PRO A 169 -21.87 -8.14 1.86
C PRO A 169 -20.73 -7.37 2.54
N PRO A 170 -20.97 -6.13 2.99
CA PRO A 170 -19.93 -5.29 3.61
C PRO A 170 -19.24 -5.95 4.81
N HIS A 171 -20.00 -6.77 5.56
CA HIS A 171 -19.52 -7.46 6.75
C HIS A 171 -18.64 -8.70 6.45
N GLN A 172 -18.46 -9.04 5.17
CA GLN A 172 -17.64 -10.16 4.71
C GLN A 172 -16.36 -9.68 4.02
N MET A 173 -16.08 -8.37 4.04
CA MET A 173 -14.87 -7.82 3.47
C MET A 173 -13.62 -8.24 4.26
N LEU A 174 -12.50 -8.42 3.56
CA LEU A 174 -11.19 -8.63 4.16
C LEU A 174 -10.88 -7.53 5.19
N GLY A 175 -10.65 -7.94 6.44
CA GLY A 175 -10.33 -7.03 7.54
C GLY A 175 -11.52 -6.35 8.21
N ASP A 176 -12.76 -6.55 7.74
CA ASP A 176 -13.98 -5.97 8.34
C ASP A 176 -14.13 -6.33 9.82
N SER A 177 -13.84 -7.59 10.17
CA SER A 177 -13.86 -8.04 11.56
C SER A 177 -12.87 -7.25 12.43
N CYS A 178 -11.63 -7.07 11.98
CA CYS A 178 -10.60 -6.31 12.71
C CYS A 178 -11.01 -4.84 12.93
N PHE A 179 -11.48 -4.16 11.88
CA PHE A 179 -11.86 -2.75 11.99
C PHE A 179 -13.16 -2.55 12.77
N ARG A 180 -14.10 -3.50 12.67
CA ARG A 180 -15.31 -3.49 13.51
C ARG A 180 -14.97 -3.66 14.98
N TYR A 181 -14.14 -4.64 15.35
CA TYR A 181 -13.73 -4.82 16.74
C TYR A 181 -12.96 -3.61 17.25
N LEU A 182 -12.08 -3.04 16.42
CA LEU A 182 -11.36 -1.83 16.79
C LEU A 182 -12.30 -0.65 17.04
N GLU A 183 -13.32 -0.46 16.19
CA GLU A 183 -14.34 0.58 16.42
C GLU A 183 -15.13 0.35 17.71
N ILE A 184 -15.50 -0.89 18.01
CA ILE A 184 -16.21 -1.25 19.26
C ILE A 184 -15.34 -0.93 20.47
N SER A 185 -14.09 -1.41 20.49
CA SER A 185 -13.14 -1.14 21.57
C SER A 185 -12.91 0.37 21.74
N TRP A 186 -12.85 1.11 20.64
CA TRP A 186 -12.69 2.56 20.70
C TRP A 186 -13.89 3.26 21.33
N LYS A 187 -15.10 2.85 20.95
CA LYS A 187 -16.35 3.38 21.53
C LYS A 187 -16.42 3.11 23.03
N GLN A 188 -15.99 1.93 23.48
CA GLN A 188 -15.90 1.60 24.91
C GLN A 188 -14.94 2.52 25.65
N LEU A 189 -13.72 2.74 25.13
CA LEU A 189 -12.75 3.64 25.75
C LEU A 189 -13.25 5.10 25.85
N VAL A 190 -14.10 5.53 24.93
CA VAL A 190 -14.75 6.85 25.00
C VAL A 190 -15.87 6.88 26.05
N GLN A 191 -16.63 5.80 26.21
CA GLN A 191 -17.65 5.68 27.24
C GLN A 191 -17.05 5.65 28.65
N GLU A 192 -15.90 4.98 28.81
CA GLU A 192 -15.14 4.92 30.05
C GLU A 192 -14.40 6.23 30.38
N GLY A 193 -14.45 7.23 29.50
CA GLY A 193 -13.79 8.53 29.70
C GLY A 193 -12.27 8.51 29.50
N VAL A 194 -11.70 7.38 29.06
CA VAL A 194 -10.27 7.24 28.75
C VAL A 194 -9.89 8.09 27.53
N LEU A 195 -10.79 8.17 26.55
CA LEU A 195 -10.61 8.93 25.31
C LEU A 195 -11.68 9.99 25.13
N THR A 196 -11.31 11.14 24.57
CA THR A 196 -12.30 12.17 24.18
C THR A 196 -12.97 11.81 22.86
N LYS A 197 -14.26 12.17 22.72
CA LYS A 197 -15.01 12.03 21.47
C LYS A 197 -14.32 12.68 20.26
N ARG A 198 -13.47 13.69 20.50
CA ARG A 198 -12.68 14.36 19.47
C ARG A 198 -11.63 13.45 18.82
N ILE A 199 -11.12 12.45 19.55
CA ILE A 199 -10.11 11.52 19.03
C ILE A 199 -10.73 10.54 18.02
N LEU A 200 -12.02 10.18 18.18
CA LEU A 200 -12.76 9.35 17.21
C LEU A 200 -12.75 9.98 15.80
N THR A 201 -12.91 11.30 15.72
CA THR A 201 -12.91 12.05 14.46
C THR A 201 -11.56 12.04 13.76
N LEU A 202 -10.47 12.17 14.53
CA LEU A 202 -9.14 12.40 13.99
C LEU A 202 -8.47 11.12 13.48
N LEU A 203 -9.00 9.95 13.89
CA LEU A 203 -8.48 8.63 13.53
C LEU A 203 -9.22 7.97 12.39
N ALA A 204 -9.96 8.74 11.59
CA ALA A 204 -10.51 8.25 10.33
C ALA A 204 -9.38 7.54 9.57
N PHE A 205 -9.51 6.22 9.42
CA PHE A 205 -8.39 5.42 8.93
C PHE A 205 -7.95 5.92 7.56
N HIS A 206 -6.64 5.99 7.34
CA HIS A 206 -6.04 6.45 6.08
C HIS A 206 -6.03 5.32 5.05
N PHE A 207 -7.12 4.58 4.88
CA PHE A 207 -7.16 3.55 3.84
C PHE A 207 -8.55 3.43 3.22
N THR A 208 -8.57 2.93 1.98
CA THR A 208 -9.79 2.53 1.30
C THR A 208 -9.54 1.25 0.53
N PHE A 209 -10.54 0.38 0.46
CA PHE A 209 -10.54 -0.76 -0.44
C PHE A 209 -11.19 -0.29 -1.75
N PRO A 210 -10.40 -0.03 -2.82
CA PRO A 210 -10.98 0.30 -4.11
C PRO A 210 -11.92 -0.83 -4.57
N ILE A 211 -12.96 -0.45 -5.29
CA ILE A 211 -13.87 -1.41 -5.93
C ILE A 211 -13.14 -1.98 -7.15
N GLU A 212 -13.13 -3.31 -7.28
CA GLU A 212 -12.40 -4.01 -8.35
C GLU A 212 -12.76 -3.50 -9.75
N GLU A 213 -14.05 -3.30 -10.03
CA GLU A 213 -14.58 -2.78 -11.31
C GLU A 213 -14.11 -1.36 -11.66
N ARG A 214 -13.55 -0.61 -10.68
CA ARG A 214 -13.07 0.77 -10.87
C ARG A 214 -11.56 0.86 -11.03
N LEU A 215 -10.85 -0.26 -11.10
CA LEU A 215 -9.43 -0.26 -11.46
C LEU A 215 -9.31 0.04 -12.96
N PRO A 216 -8.62 1.12 -13.37
CA PRO A 216 -8.41 1.45 -14.78
C PRO A 216 -7.33 0.53 -15.38
N LEU A 217 -7.61 -0.77 -15.46
CA LEU A 217 -6.66 -1.81 -15.91
C LEU A 217 -7.11 -2.53 -17.20
N HIS A 218 -8.01 -1.93 -17.97
CA HIS A 218 -8.42 -2.41 -19.28
C HIS A 218 -8.39 -1.28 -20.31
#